data_AF-A0A7Y3M3B7-F1
#
_entry.id   AF-A0A7Y3M3B7-F1
#
_cell.length_a   1.000
_cell.length_b   1.000
_cell.length_c   1.000
_cell.angle_alpha   90.00
_cell.angle_beta   90.00
_cell.angle_gamma   90.00
#
_symmetry.space_group_name_H-M   'P 1'
#
loop_
_entity.id
_entity.type
_entity.pdbx_description
1 polymer ?
#
loop_
_entity_poly.entity_id
_entity_poly.type
_entity_poly.pdbx_seq_one_letter_code
_entity_poly.pdbx_strand_id
1 'polypeptide(L)'
;MTEPIRILQVLTIMNRGGAETMIMNYYRNIDRSRIQFDFMLHREERGIFDDEIEALGGKIYRMPKIRIHQLSPYLKSLDKFFSDHQEYKIVHSHINALSVFVLRA
;
A
#
# COMPACT_ATOMS: atom_id res chain seq x y z
N MET A 1 -22.00 12.39 -5.61
CA MET A 1 -20.59 12.79 -5.38
C MET A 1 -19.72 11.78 -6.11
N THR A 2 -18.63 12.20 -6.74
CA THR A 2 -17.69 11.28 -7.40
C THR A 2 -16.83 10.58 -6.34
N GLU A 3 -16.63 9.27 -6.48
CA GLU A 3 -15.74 8.49 -5.61
C GLU A 3 -14.31 9.06 -5.62
N PRO A 4 -13.60 9.11 -4.48
CA PRO A 4 -12.23 9.63 -4.43
C PRO A 4 -11.29 8.73 -5.23
N ILE A 5 -10.27 9.32 -5.83
CA ILE A 5 -9.20 8.57 -6.50
C ILE A 5 -8.40 7.84 -5.43
N ARG A 6 -8.27 6.52 -5.57
CA ARG A 6 -7.52 5.68 -4.63
C ARG A 6 -6.11 5.39 -5.15
N ILE A 7 -5.12 5.71 -4.33
CA ILE A 7 -3.70 5.49 -4.61
C ILE A 7 -3.17 4.43 -3.65
N LEU A 8 -2.67 3.33 -4.20
CA LEU A 8 -2.10 2.24 -3.42
C LEU A 8 -0.62 2.54 -3.11
N GLN A 9 -0.32 2.85 -1.86
CA GLN A 9 1.02 3.03 -1.33
C GLN A 9 1.60 1.67 -0.91
N VAL A 10 2.74 1.28 -1.48
CA VAL A 10 3.33 -0.04 -1.23
C VAL A 10 4.59 0.11 -0.39
N LEU A 11 4.57 -0.46 0.82
CA LEU A 11 5.66 -0.37 1.80
C LEU A 11 5.94 -1.72 2.47
N THR A 12 7.00 -1.77 3.28
CA THR A 12 7.26 -2.93 4.12
C THR A 12 6.37 -2.94 5.36
N ILE A 13 6.33 -1.84 6.10
CA ILE A 13 5.54 -1.63 7.32
C ILE A 13 5.40 -0.11 7.57
N MET A 14 4.32 0.34 8.20
CA MET A 14 4.11 1.77 8.51
C MET A 14 4.60 2.14 9.92
N ASN A 15 5.93 2.11 10.10
CA ASN A 15 6.61 2.55 11.33
C ASN A 15 7.22 3.95 11.17
N ARG A 16 7.90 4.45 12.22
CA ARG A 16 8.68 5.68 12.13
C ARG A 16 9.92 5.49 11.25
N GLY A 17 9.80 5.89 9.99
CA GLY A 17 10.87 5.96 9.00
C GLY A 17 10.71 7.19 8.11
N GLY A 18 11.60 7.37 7.14
CA GLY A 18 11.60 8.55 6.26
C GLY A 18 10.38 8.61 5.33
N ALA A 19 10.19 7.55 4.54
CA ALA A 19 9.10 7.48 3.56
C ALA A 19 7.73 7.39 4.25
N GLU A 20 7.62 6.57 5.30
CA GLU A 20 6.40 6.38 6.08
C GLU A 20 5.93 7.70 6.70
N THR A 21 6.86 8.46 7.30
CA THR A 21 6.53 9.76 7.89
C THR A 21 6.13 10.77 6.82
N MET A 22 6.83 10.79 5.69
CA MET A 22 6.48 11.67 4.57
C MET A 22 5.07 11.37 4.04
N ILE A 23 4.74 10.10 3.80
CA ILE A 23 3.42 9.67 3.32
C ILE A 23 2.34 10.07 4.32
N MET A 24 2.56 9.86 5.61
CA MET A 24 1.59 10.27 6.64
C MET A 24 1.43 11.79 6.71
N ASN A 25 2.51 12.56 6.54
CA ASN A 25 2.42 14.02 6.48
C ASN A 25 1.55 14.48 5.31
N TYR A 26 1.64 13.83 4.16
CA TYR A 26 0.70 14.09 3.06
C TYR A 26 -0.70 13.63 3.42
N TYR A 27 -0.87 12.39 3.87
CA TYR A 27 -2.19 11.81 4.08
C TYR A 27 -3.05 12.56 5.11
N ARG A 28 -2.41 13.11 6.14
CA ARG A 28 -3.04 14.00 7.14
C ARG A 28 -3.58 15.28 6.53
N ASN A 29 -2.89 15.85 5.54
CA ASN A 29 -3.13 17.20 5.02
C ASN A 29 -3.79 17.24 3.63
N ILE A 30 -3.88 16.12 2.90
CA ILE A 30 -4.60 16.08 1.62
C ILE A 30 -6.11 16.15 1.84
N ASP A 31 -6.83 16.65 0.82
CA ASP A 31 -8.27 16.53 0.74
C ASP A 31 -8.68 15.07 0.46
N ARG A 32 -9.01 14.37 1.53
CA ARG A 32 -9.39 12.96 1.51
C ARG A 32 -10.72 12.66 0.81
N SER A 33 -11.54 13.68 0.55
CA SER A 33 -12.75 13.54 -0.27
C SER A 33 -12.44 13.40 -1.76
N ARG A 34 -11.23 13.79 -2.17
CA ARG A 34 -10.75 13.71 -3.55
C ARG A 34 -9.72 12.61 -3.77
N ILE A 35 -8.82 12.41 -2.80
CA ILE A 35 -7.73 11.43 -2.87
C ILE A 35 -7.70 10.59 -1.60
N GLN A 36 -7.80 9.27 -1.74
CA GLN A 36 -7.61 8.32 -0.65
C GLN A 36 -6.33 7.52 -0.84
N PHE A 37 -5.56 7.37 0.24
CA PHE A 37 -4.42 6.46 0.25
C PHE A 37 -4.84 5.15 0.90
N ASP A 38 -4.46 4.06 0.24
CA ASP A 38 -4.54 2.71 0.77
C ASP A 38 -3.16 2.09 0.75
N PHE A 39 -2.96 1.04 1.52
CA PHE A 39 -1.62 0.58 1.86
C PHE A 39 -1.50 -0.91 1.62
N MET A 40 -0.52 -1.33 0.82
CA MET A 40 -0.10 -2.72 0.70
C MET A 40 1.21 -2.91 1.46
N LEU A 41 1.16 -3.67 2.55
CA LEU A 41 2.28 -3.88 3.48
C LEU A 41 2.77 -5.33 3.44
N HIS A 42 4.07 -5.55 3.66
CA HIS A 42 4.72 -6.86 3.53
C HIS A 42 5.19 -7.45 4.87
N ARG A 43 4.56 -6.99 5.95
CA ARG A 43 4.75 -7.40 7.34
C ARG A 43 3.39 -7.66 7.94
N GLU A 44 3.25 -8.71 8.75
CA GLU A 44 2.00 -9.03 9.43
C GLU A 44 1.83 -8.17 10.69
N GLU A 45 2.95 -7.70 11.24
CA GLU A 45 3.00 -6.88 12.43
C GLU A 45 2.32 -5.52 12.22
N ARG A 46 1.55 -5.08 13.22
CA ARG A 46 0.93 -3.74 13.23
C ARG A 46 2.02 -2.67 13.33
N GLY A 47 1.98 -1.70 12.42
CA GLY A 47 2.85 -0.53 12.41
C GLY A 47 2.31 0.61 13.28
N ILE A 48 3.18 1.53 13.66
CA ILE A 48 2.85 2.70 14.49
C ILE A 48 1.74 3.58 13.88
N PHE A 49 1.64 3.66 12.55
CA PHE A 49 0.65 4.51 11.89
C PHE A 49 -0.62 3.78 11.45
N ASP A 50 -0.76 2.47 11.67
CA ASP A 50 -1.87 1.69 11.12
C ASP A 50 -3.23 2.17 11.65
N ASP A 51 -3.34 2.41 12.96
CA ASP A 51 -4.57 2.92 13.60
C ASP A 51 -4.97 4.28 13.01
N GLU A 52 -3.98 5.13 12.77
CA GLU A 52 -4.19 6.46 12.20
C GLU A 52 -4.63 6.37 10.73
N ILE A 53 -4.02 5.46 9.96
CA ILE A 53 -4.40 5.20 8.56
C ILE A 53 -5.85 4.76 8.48
N GLU A 54 -6.25 3.78 9.28
CA GLU A 54 -7.60 3.24 9.33
C GLU A 54 -8.60 4.32 9.78
N ALA A 55 -8.26 5.11 10.81
CA ALA A 55 -9.09 6.23 11.28
C ALA A 55 -9.28 7.34 10.24
N LEU A 56 -8.31 7.54 9.34
CA LEU A 56 -8.38 8.50 8.24
C LEU A 56 -9.11 7.95 7.00
N GLY A 57 -9.57 6.70 7.03
CA GLY A 57 -10.35 6.03 5.98
C GLY A 57 -9.53 5.14 5.04
N GLY A 58 -8.23 5.00 5.28
CA GLY A 58 -7.33 4.21 4.46
C GLY A 58 -7.47 2.73 4.75
N LYS A 59 -7.37 1.90 3.71
CA LYS A 59 -7.38 0.43 3.85
C LYS A 59 -5.95 -0.09 3.93
N ILE A 60 -5.74 -1.11 4.74
CA ILE A 60 -4.46 -1.81 4.86
C ILE A 60 -4.62 -3.26 4.38
N TYR A 61 -3.83 -3.63 3.38
CA TYR A 61 -3.73 -4.98 2.85
C TYR A 61 -2.37 -5.57 3.20
N ARG A 62 -2.38 -6.79 3.72
CA ARG A 62 -1.18 -7.50 4.16
C ARG A 62 -0.82 -8.56 3.13
N MET A 63 0.34 -8.39 2.50
CA MET A 63 0.90 -9.35 1.55
C MET A 63 2.00 -10.18 2.22
N PRO A 64 2.22 -11.43 1.76
CA PRO A 64 3.36 -12.22 2.19
C PRO A 64 4.68 -11.48 1.90
N LYS A 65 5.67 -11.66 2.78
CA LYS A 65 7.01 -11.11 2.56
C LYS A 65 7.57 -11.57 1.20
N ILE A 66 8.10 -10.63 0.42
CA ILE A 66 8.75 -10.93 -0.86
C ILE A 66 10.04 -11.70 -0.60
N ARG A 67 10.11 -12.94 -1.09
CA ARG A 67 11.29 -13.80 -1.02
C ARG A 67 11.57 -14.34 -2.41
N ILE A 68 12.80 -14.19 -2.91
CA ILE A 68 13.18 -14.56 -4.29
C ILE A 68 12.87 -16.05 -4.57
N HIS A 69 13.18 -16.93 -3.62
CA HIS A 69 12.90 -18.37 -3.72
C HIS A 69 11.40 -18.75 -3.59
N GLN A 70 10.53 -17.79 -3.27
CA GLN A 70 9.08 -17.96 -3.12
C GLN A 70 8.31 -16.91 -3.95
N LEU A 71 8.88 -16.51 -5.09
CA LEU A 71 8.31 -15.44 -5.90
C LEU A 71 7.02 -15.86 -6.62
N SER A 72 6.92 -17.10 -7.12
CA SER A 72 5.73 -17.58 -7.83
C SER A 72 4.42 -17.44 -7.03
N PRO A 73 4.32 -17.91 -5.76
CA PRO A 73 3.09 -17.73 -4.99
C PRO A 73 2.81 -16.25 -4.68
N TYR A 74 3.84 -15.44 -4.44
CA TYR A 74 3.67 -14.00 -4.25
C TYR A 74 3.06 -13.32 -5.48
N LEU A 75 3.58 -13.62 -6.68
CA LEU A 75 3.04 -13.07 -7.93
C LEU A 75 1.59 -13.50 -8.14
N LYS A 76 1.22 -14.74 -7.83
CA LYS A 76 -0.18 -15.19 -7.90
C LYS A 76 -1.09 -14.43 -6.93
N SER A 77 -0.62 -14.16 -5.71
CA SER A 77 -1.36 -13.33 -4.74
C SER A 77 -1.53 -11.90 -5.23
N LEU A 78 -0.50 -11.34 -5.89
CA LEU A 78 -0.51 -10.01 -6.47
C LEU A 78 -1.49 -9.91 -7.65
N ASP A 79 -1.42 -10.86 -8.59
CA ASP A 79 -2.34 -10.94 -9.74
C ASP A 79 -3.79 -11.07 -9.27
N LYS A 80 -4.04 -11.92 -8.25
CA LYS A 80 -5.36 -12.03 -7.61
C LYS A 80 -5.80 -10.72 -6.98
N PHE A 81 -4.92 -10.07 -6.23
CA PHE A 81 -5.23 -8.80 -5.57
C PHE A 81 -5.68 -7.74 -6.57
N PHE A 82 -4.92 -7.52 -7.65
CA PHE A 82 -5.28 -6.51 -8.67
C PHE A 82 -6.49 -6.91 -9.52
N SER A 83 -6.74 -8.22 -9.69
CA SER A 83 -7.99 -8.70 -10.30
C SER A 83 -9.21 -8.39 -9.42
N ASP A 84 -9.09 -8.56 -8.10
CA ASP A 84 -10.17 -8.31 -7.14
C ASP A 84 -10.35 -6.81 -6.86
N HIS A 85 -9.30 -6.01 -6.99
CA HIS A 85 -9.26 -4.58 -6.68
C HIS A 85 -8.99 -3.69 -7.89
N GLN A 86 -9.95 -3.65 -8.82
CA GLN A 86 -9.83 -2.87 -10.05
C GLN A 86 -9.89 -1.35 -9.82
N GLU A 87 -10.23 -0.88 -8.62
CA GLU A 87 -10.27 0.54 -8.26
C GLU A 87 -8.88 1.19 -8.24
N TYR A 88 -7.81 0.42 -8.03
CA TYR A 88 -6.45 0.94 -7.98
C TYR A 88 -5.89 1.15 -9.38
N LYS A 89 -5.98 2.39 -9.87
CA LYS A 89 -5.36 2.82 -11.14
C LYS A 89 -3.98 3.45 -10.95
N ILE A 90 -3.62 3.79 -9.71
CA ILE A 90 -2.35 4.42 -9.36
C ILE A 90 -1.72 3.64 -8.21
N VAL A 91 -0.49 3.17 -8.43
CA VAL A 91 0.31 2.46 -7.44
C VAL A 91 1.62 3.24 -7.24
N HIS A 92 1.94 3.56 -5.99
CA HIS A 92 3.20 4.22 -5.62
C HIS A 92 3.99 3.30 -4.71
N SER A 93 5.07 2.75 -5.24
CA SER A 93 5.90 1.77 -4.54
C SER A 93 7.12 2.43 -3.91
N HIS A 94 7.31 2.20 -2.61
CA HIS A 94 8.45 2.68 -1.82
C HIS A 94 9.34 1.54 -1.32
N ILE A 95 9.06 0.30 -1.76
CA ILE A 95 10.00 -0.80 -1.56
C ILE A 95 11.20 -0.63 -2.51
N ASN A 96 12.36 -1.15 -2.13
CA ASN A 96 13.62 -1.01 -2.85
C ASN A 96 13.61 -1.73 -4.23
N ALA A 97 14.67 -2.45 -4.59
CA ALA A 97 14.74 -3.22 -5.85
C ALA A 97 13.55 -4.18 -6.06
N LEU A 98 12.86 -4.62 -4.99
CA LEU A 98 11.70 -5.50 -5.09
C LEU A 98 10.43 -4.82 -5.65
N SER A 99 10.44 -3.50 -5.83
CA SER A 99 9.35 -2.75 -6.49
C SER A 99 9.00 -3.29 -7.87
N VAL A 100 9.97 -3.90 -8.57
CA VAL A 100 9.76 -4.48 -9.90
C VAL A 100 8.63 -5.52 -9.92
N PHE A 101 8.43 -6.27 -8.84
CA PHE A 101 7.40 -7.30 -8.81
C PHE A 101 6.01 -6.71 -8.66
N VAL A 102 5.86 -5.68 -7.81
CA VAL A 102 4.58 -5.03 -7.57
C VAL A 102 4.15 -4.19 -8.77
N LEU A 103 5.09 -3.46 -9.39
CA LEU A 103 4.82 -2.57 -10.51
C LEU A 103 4.68 -3.30 -11.87
N ARG A 104 4.95 -4.60 -11.92
CA ARG A 104 4.73 -5.43 -13.13
C ARG A 104 3.25 -5.82 -13.29
N ALA A 105 2.55 -6.06 -12.18
CA ALA A 105 1.18 -6.55 -12.19
C ALA A 105 0.21 -5.53 -12.78
#